data_AF-A0A520CAJ1-F1
#
_entry.id   AF-A0A520CAJ1-F1
#
_cell.length_a   1.000
_cell.length_b   1.000
_cell.length_c   1.000
_cell.angle_alpha   90.00
_cell.angle_beta   90.00
_cell.angle_gamma   90.00
#
_symmetry.space_group_name_H-M   'P 1'
#
loop_
_entity.id
_entity.type
_entity.pdbx_description
1 polymer ?
#
loop_
_entity_poly.entity_id
_entity_poly.type
_entity_poly.pdbx_seq_one_letter_code
_entity_poly.pdbx_strand_id
1 'polypeptide(L)'
;MKTLIASILLGLTCVTAYAVPALFRIDTRSPDSVFRDGFTAPGTNRNLLQHAEGLSCGRFDGRPAGAAPEAAAAAVPPTAYIELNGRTGAPMVIRARLQMMARTQPNPIVWRYELTPSRNDYNVADTFAQRINPTTRVNLNTGRVAAAEMRARVQETWVAAAPIAGNRVMHGIAYTLERGRVIEVPGMVATNVNWVVAVTDHANENPLPIDTVVNGAAEPSIGRRILNVGDGLVSACACGGSFAADRSDTSNVITDDSACRAGASSVREVPEESSFSQITTPSGLDPKAHDDKIESR
;
A
#
# COMPACT_ATOMS: atom_id res chain seq x y z
N MET A 1 2.60 8.03 56.62
CA MET A 1 2.22 8.96 55.54
C MET A 1 3.34 9.22 54.52
N LYS A 2 4.62 9.37 54.90
CA LYS A 2 5.71 9.65 53.94
C LYS A 2 6.09 8.48 53.01
N THR A 3 5.77 7.24 53.38
CA THR A 3 6.03 6.03 52.57
C THR A 3 4.99 5.74 51.50
N LEU A 4 3.80 6.36 51.54
CA LEU A 4 2.75 6.13 50.54
C LEU A 4 2.95 6.93 49.24
N ILE A 5 3.69 8.05 49.32
CA ILE A 5 3.95 8.94 48.17
C ILE A 5 5.01 8.34 47.23
N ALA A 6 5.95 7.57 47.77
CA ALA A 6 6.99 6.91 46.97
C ALA A 6 6.44 5.81 46.05
N SER A 7 5.36 5.13 46.44
CA SER A 7 4.75 4.05 45.63
C SER A 7 3.87 4.58 44.50
N ILE A 8 3.31 5.79 44.62
CA ILE A 8 2.50 6.41 43.56
C ILE A 8 3.39 7.02 42.47
N LEU A 9 4.60 7.50 42.81
CA LEU A 9 5.55 8.01 41.82
C LEU A 9 6.23 6.91 40.98
N LEU A 10 6.35 5.68 41.49
CA LEU A 10 7.00 4.57 40.78
C LEU A 10 6.07 3.85 39.79
N GLY A 11 4.75 4.08 39.85
CA GLY A 11 3.76 3.50 38.94
C GLY A 11 3.51 4.30 37.66
N LEU A 12 4.06 5.51 37.53
CA LEU A 12 3.69 6.47 36.46
C LEU A 12 4.75 6.66 35.36
N THR A 13 5.74 5.77 35.27
CA THR A 13 6.75 5.77 34.20
C THR A 13 6.72 4.49 33.36
N CYS A 14 5.52 3.89 33.23
CA CYS A 14 5.25 3.02 32.08
C CYS A 14 5.12 3.93 30.85
N VAL A 15 6.25 4.48 30.42
CA VAL A 15 6.38 5.10 29.11
C VAL A 15 5.98 4.00 28.15
N THR A 16 4.79 4.11 27.57
CA THR A 16 4.41 3.30 26.41
C THR A 16 5.47 3.61 25.37
N ALA A 17 6.50 2.76 25.30
CA ALA A 17 7.39 2.74 24.16
C ALA A 17 6.45 2.47 22.99
N TYR A 18 6.10 3.54 22.28
CA TYR A 18 5.34 3.45 21.04
C TYR A 18 6.26 2.68 20.11
N ALA A 19 6.08 1.36 20.08
CA ALA A 19 6.82 0.50 19.19
C ALA A 19 6.50 1.01 17.80
N VAL A 20 7.52 1.57 17.17
CA VAL A 20 7.47 2.02 15.78
C VAL A 20 6.78 0.91 14.96
N PRO A 21 5.72 1.22 14.19
CA PRO A 21 5.08 0.21 13.39
C PRO A 21 6.09 -0.29 12.34
N ALA A 22 6.37 -1.59 12.34
CA ALA A 22 7.14 -2.19 11.26
C ALA A 22 6.38 -1.99 9.94
N LEU A 23 7.06 -1.42 8.95
CA LEU A 23 6.51 -1.21 7.61
C LEU A 23 7.07 -2.25 6.66
N PHE A 24 6.20 -2.75 5.79
CA PHE A 24 6.53 -3.81 4.85
C PHE A 24 6.30 -3.37 3.41
N ARG A 25 7.14 -3.88 2.53
CA ARG A 25 6.98 -3.75 1.08
C ARG A 25 7.03 -5.12 0.43
N ILE A 26 6.04 -5.43 -0.40
CA ILE A 26 5.96 -6.72 -1.10
C ILE A 26 6.44 -6.56 -2.54
N ASP A 27 7.50 -7.26 -2.93
CA ASP A 27 8.14 -7.11 -4.24
C ASP A 27 8.51 -8.47 -4.84
N THR A 28 8.68 -8.55 -6.16
CA THR A 28 9.18 -9.76 -6.86
C THR A 28 10.69 -9.72 -7.03
N ARG A 29 11.29 -8.53 -7.00
CA ARG A 29 12.74 -8.36 -7.07
C ARG A 29 13.43 -9.08 -5.92
N SER A 30 14.59 -9.68 -6.20
CA SER A 30 15.38 -10.40 -5.22
C SER A 30 16.05 -9.45 -4.20
N PRO A 31 16.42 -9.97 -3.01
CA PRO A 31 17.04 -9.17 -1.96
C PRO A 31 18.30 -8.43 -2.43
N ASP A 32 19.14 -9.04 -3.26
CA ASP A 32 20.37 -8.41 -3.76
C ASP A 32 20.10 -7.08 -4.47
N SER A 33 19.10 -7.05 -5.36
CA SER A 33 18.72 -5.83 -6.07
C SER A 33 18.06 -4.81 -5.16
N VAL A 34 17.19 -5.26 -4.24
CA VAL A 34 16.46 -4.36 -3.33
C VAL A 34 17.38 -3.76 -2.27
N PHE A 35 18.32 -4.53 -1.72
CA PHE A 35 19.27 -4.05 -0.72
C PHE A 35 20.29 -3.07 -1.31
N ARG A 36 20.61 -3.21 -2.61
CA ARG A 36 21.48 -2.28 -3.33
C ARG A 36 20.75 -1.03 -3.80
N ASP A 37 19.63 -1.19 -4.49
CA ASP A 37 18.98 -0.12 -5.27
C ASP A 37 17.78 0.51 -4.55
N GLY A 38 17.20 -0.19 -3.58
CA GLY A 38 16.01 0.24 -2.85
C GLY A 38 14.74 0.28 -3.71
N PHE A 39 13.89 1.27 -3.44
CA PHE A 39 12.61 1.48 -4.12
C PHE A 39 12.48 2.93 -4.58
N THR A 40 12.04 3.11 -5.82
CA THR A 40 11.78 4.43 -6.41
C THR A 40 10.37 4.45 -6.98
N ALA A 41 9.64 5.53 -6.74
CA ALA A 41 8.30 5.71 -7.29
C ALA A 41 8.37 5.86 -8.83
N PRO A 42 7.36 5.38 -9.57
CA PRO A 42 7.38 5.38 -11.04
C PRO A 42 7.16 6.75 -11.69
N GLY A 43 6.77 7.78 -10.94
CA GLY A 43 6.53 9.12 -11.49
C GLY A 43 6.38 10.21 -10.45
N THR A 44 5.60 11.24 -10.80
CA THR A 44 5.48 12.50 -10.04
C THR A 44 4.05 12.84 -9.62
N ASN A 45 3.08 11.98 -9.93
CA ASN A 45 1.68 12.21 -9.56
C ASN A 45 1.48 12.06 -8.06
N ARG A 46 1.14 13.17 -7.40
CA ARG A 46 0.93 13.22 -5.95
C ARG A 46 -0.53 13.12 -5.53
N ASN A 47 -1.46 12.86 -6.44
CA ASN A 47 -2.86 12.62 -6.10
C ASN A 47 -3.00 11.26 -5.38
N LEU A 48 -3.18 11.31 -4.06
CA LEU A 48 -3.24 10.12 -3.21
C LEU A 48 -4.51 9.31 -3.47
N LEU A 49 -5.64 9.94 -3.83
CA LEU A 49 -6.86 9.19 -4.18
C LEU A 49 -6.62 8.31 -5.42
N GLN A 50 -6.00 8.86 -6.46
CA GLN A 50 -5.62 8.09 -7.66
C GLN A 50 -4.67 6.94 -7.34
N HIS A 51 -3.76 7.14 -6.39
CA HIS A 51 -2.91 6.07 -5.89
C HIS A 51 -3.73 5.00 -5.13
N ALA A 52 -4.52 5.38 -4.13
CA ALA A 52 -5.31 4.45 -3.31
C ALA A 52 -6.40 3.69 -4.10
N GLU A 53 -6.80 4.20 -5.27
CA GLU A 53 -7.71 3.54 -6.21
C GLU A 53 -7.00 2.77 -7.33
N GLY A 54 -5.66 2.78 -7.35
CA GLY A 54 -4.87 2.05 -8.35
C GLY A 54 -4.82 2.71 -9.74
N LEU A 55 -5.29 3.95 -9.88
CA LEU A 55 -5.34 4.69 -11.14
C LEU A 55 -3.96 5.20 -11.58
N SER A 56 -3.10 5.60 -10.63
CA SER A 56 -1.76 6.15 -10.92
C SER A 56 -0.62 5.12 -10.88
N CYS A 57 -0.91 3.85 -10.60
CA CYS A 57 0.10 2.79 -10.51
C CYS A 57 0.00 1.81 -11.66
N GLY A 58 -0.21 2.34 -12.85
CA GLY A 58 -0.26 1.56 -14.07
C GLY A 58 -0.09 2.46 -15.28
N ARG A 59 0.73 2.04 -16.26
CA ARG A 59 0.35 2.29 -17.66
C ARG A 59 -0.74 1.29 -18.03
N PHE A 60 -1.88 1.39 -17.36
CA PHE A 60 -3.09 1.02 -18.06
C PHE A 60 -3.37 2.22 -18.93
N ASP A 61 -3.12 2.12 -20.22
CA ASP A 61 -3.49 3.11 -21.21
C ASP A 61 -5.02 3.32 -21.31
N GLY A 62 -5.79 2.92 -20.29
CA GLY A 62 -7.25 2.96 -20.27
C GLY A 62 -7.90 2.13 -21.36
N ARG A 63 -7.11 1.43 -22.20
CA ARG A 63 -7.62 0.76 -23.38
C ARG A 63 -8.26 -0.56 -22.95
N PRO A 64 -9.58 -0.75 -23.12
CA PRO A 64 -10.06 -2.09 -23.42
C PRO A 64 -9.24 -2.63 -24.60
N ALA A 65 -8.93 -3.92 -24.61
CA ALA A 65 -8.22 -4.53 -25.72
C ALA A 65 -8.90 -4.14 -27.05
N GLY A 66 -8.22 -3.31 -27.87
CA GLY A 66 -8.76 -2.79 -29.13
C GLY A 66 -9.20 -1.31 -29.17
N ALA A 67 -9.07 -0.52 -28.09
CA ALA A 67 -9.44 0.91 -28.15
C ALA A 67 -8.50 1.75 -29.04
N ALA A 68 -9.08 2.65 -29.83
CA ALA A 68 -8.36 3.50 -30.77
C ALA A 68 -7.32 4.41 -30.07
N PRO A 69 -6.18 4.73 -30.73
CA PRO A 69 -5.12 5.54 -30.14
C PRO A 69 -5.53 6.95 -29.70
N GLU A 70 -6.58 7.50 -30.31
CA GLU A 70 -7.04 8.88 -30.18
C GLU A 70 -7.86 9.12 -28.89
N ALA A 71 -8.32 8.05 -28.21
CA ALA A 71 -8.95 8.13 -26.88
C ALA A 71 -7.92 8.30 -25.73
N ALA A 72 -6.63 8.42 -26.03
CA ALA A 72 -5.53 8.50 -25.05
C ALA A 72 -5.43 9.83 -24.27
N ALA A 73 -6.43 10.72 -24.40
CA ALA A 73 -6.38 12.10 -23.94
C ALA A 73 -6.46 12.31 -22.41
N ALA A 74 -6.45 11.28 -21.57
CA ALA A 74 -6.33 11.45 -20.12
C ALA A 74 -5.57 10.30 -19.45
N ALA A 75 -4.34 10.01 -19.92
CA ALA A 75 -3.47 9.10 -19.19
C ALA A 75 -3.15 9.69 -17.81
N VAL A 76 -3.60 9.02 -16.74
CA VAL A 76 -3.24 9.39 -15.37
C VAL A 76 -1.72 9.25 -15.22
N PRO A 77 -0.99 10.33 -14.83
CA PRO A 77 0.46 10.24 -14.71
C PRO A 77 0.86 9.25 -13.60
N PRO A 78 2.03 8.58 -13.70
CA PRO A 78 2.45 7.60 -12.72
C PRO A 78 2.66 8.20 -11.32
N THR A 79 2.33 7.42 -10.29
CA THR A 79 2.38 7.83 -8.87
C THR A 79 3.78 8.26 -8.42
N ALA A 80 3.80 9.26 -7.54
CA ALA A 80 4.97 9.65 -6.74
C ALA A 80 5.12 8.85 -5.44
N TYR A 81 4.18 7.95 -5.15
CA TYR A 81 4.14 7.16 -3.92
C TYR A 81 4.61 5.74 -4.12
N ILE A 82 5.36 5.21 -3.14
CA ILE A 82 5.66 3.78 -3.02
C ILE A 82 4.70 3.22 -1.97
N GLU A 83 3.89 2.22 -2.36
CA GLU A 83 2.94 1.59 -1.44
C GLU A 83 3.66 0.68 -0.45
N LEU A 84 3.34 0.87 0.83
CA LEU A 84 3.81 0.12 1.98
C LEU A 84 2.59 -0.43 2.75
N ASN A 85 2.82 -1.44 3.59
CA ASN A 85 1.78 -2.05 4.39
C ASN A 85 2.24 -2.24 5.83
N GLY A 86 1.29 -2.16 6.76
CA GLY A 86 1.48 -2.58 8.13
C GLY A 86 1.47 -4.10 8.29
N ARG A 87 1.52 -4.54 9.54
CA ARG A 87 1.62 -5.95 9.92
C ARG A 87 0.42 -6.77 9.47
N THR A 88 -0.79 -6.20 9.55
CA THR A 88 -2.03 -6.89 9.19
C THR A 88 -2.24 -6.89 7.67
N GLY A 89 -1.81 -5.82 6.99
CA GLY A 89 -1.95 -5.68 5.54
C GLY A 89 -1.00 -6.53 4.71
N ALA A 90 0.26 -6.68 5.16
CA ALA A 90 1.29 -7.36 4.37
C ALA A 90 0.90 -8.79 3.95
N PRO A 91 0.33 -9.65 4.82
CA PRO A 91 -0.16 -10.97 4.43
C PRO A 91 -1.26 -10.94 3.35
N MET A 92 -2.13 -9.93 3.35
CA MET A 92 -3.18 -9.77 2.34
C MET A 92 -2.56 -9.49 0.96
N VAL A 93 -1.59 -8.57 0.91
CA VAL A 93 -0.90 -8.21 -0.33
C VAL A 93 -0.06 -9.39 -0.87
N ILE A 94 0.62 -10.13 0.02
CA ILE A 94 1.37 -11.34 -0.36
C ILE A 94 0.43 -12.36 -1.02
N ARG A 95 -0.70 -12.68 -0.38
CA ARG A 95 -1.69 -13.63 -0.91
C ARG A 95 -2.20 -13.18 -2.27
N ALA A 96 -2.63 -11.92 -2.36
CA ALA A 96 -3.14 -11.32 -3.57
C ALA A 96 -2.14 -11.47 -4.74
N ARG A 97 -0.89 -11.09 -4.52
CA ARG A 97 0.16 -11.13 -5.54
C ARG A 97 0.46 -12.56 -5.97
N LEU A 98 0.60 -13.49 -5.02
CA LEU A 98 0.86 -14.90 -5.31
C LEU A 98 -0.28 -15.55 -6.09
N GLN A 99 -1.54 -15.30 -5.73
CA GLN A 99 -2.70 -15.83 -6.45
C GLN A 99 -2.77 -15.31 -7.90
N MET A 100 -2.36 -14.07 -8.14
CA MET A 100 -2.29 -13.50 -9.48
C MET A 100 -1.15 -14.12 -10.29
N MET A 101 0.05 -14.21 -9.70
CA MET A 101 1.22 -14.80 -10.36
C MET A 101 1.04 -16.29 -10.66
N ALA A 102 0.38 -17.05 -9.79
CA ALA A 102 0.11 -18.48 -9.96
C ALA A 102 -0.70 -18.83 -11.22
N ARG A 103 -1.37 -17.84 -11.84
CA ARG A 103 -2.11 -18.03 -13.09
C ARG A 103 -1.19 -18.21 -14.30
N THR A 104 0.01 -17.65 -14.24
CA THR A 104 0.96 -17.59 -15.35
C THR A 104 2.32 -18.18 -15.02
N GLN A 105 2.61 -18.40 -13.74
CA GLN A 105 3.92 -18.89 -13.27
C GLN A 105 3.73 -20.10 -12.36
N PRO A 106 4.39 -21.23 -12.66
CA PRO A 106 4.47 -22.34 -11.71
C PRO A 106 5.34 -21.93 -10.52
N ASN A 107 4.84 -22.11 -9.30
CA ASN A 107 5.55 -21.81 -8.05
C ASN A 107 6.00 -20.33 -7.92
N PRO A 108 5.06 -19.37 -7.93
CA PRO A 108 5.42 -17.96 -7.82
C PRO A 108 6.09 -17.65 -6.48
N ILE A 109 7.07 -16.75 -6.49
CA ILE A 109 7.75 -16.27 -5.28
C ILE A 109 7.54 -14.76 -5.17
N VAL A 110 7.21 -14.29 -3.96
CA VAL A 110 7.23 -12.87 -3.61
C VAL A 110 8.04 -12.66 -2.34
N TRP A 111 8.68 -11.53 -2.23
CA TRP A 111 9.48 -11.14 -1.07
C TRP A 111 8.73 -10.12 -0.23
N ARG A 112 8.66 -10.36 1.08
CA ARG A 112 8.29 -9.34 2.06
C ARG A 112 9.55 -8.69 2.60
N TYR A 113 9.72 -7.40 2.33
CA TYR A 113 10.80 -6.59 2.86
C TYR A 113 10.34 -5.83 4.09
N GLU A 114 11.05 -5.98 5.20
CA GLU A 114 10.86 -5.15 6.39
C GLU A 114 11.71 -3.89 6.30
N LEU A 115 11.12 -2.75 6.62
CA LEU A 115 11.72 -1.43 6.47
C LEU A 115 11.82 -0.72 7.82
N THR A 116 12.91 0.00 8.04
CA THR A 116 12.96 1.05 9.08
C THR A 116 12.12 2.24 8.62
N PRO A 117 11.08 2.64 9.36
CA PRO A 117 10.25 3.79 9.00
C PRO A 117 11.03 5.10 9.00
N SER A 118 10.44 6.12 8.38
CA SER A 118 11.01 7.44 8.22
C SER A 118 9.91 8.50 8.20
N ARG A 119 10.30 9.76 8.39
CA ARG A 119 9.38 10.91 8.29
C ARG A 119 8.76 11.13 6.91
N ASN A 120 9.16 10.36 5.90
CA ASN A 120 8.57 10.39 4.56
C ASN A 120 7.52 9.27 4.35
N ASP A 121 7.24 8.46 5.37
CA ASP A 121 6.22 7.41 5.31
C ASP A 121 4.96 7.89 6.02
N TYR A 122 3.83 7.84 5.34
CA TYR A 122 2.57 8.43 5.79
C TYR A 122 1.46 7.39 5.84
N ASN A 123 0.63 7.46 6.87
CA ASN A 123 -0.55 6.62 6.97
C ASN A 123 -1.64 7.13 6.01
N VAL A 124 -2.09 6.26 5.11
CA VAL A 124 -3.06 6.63 4.07
C VAL A 124 -4.44 6.87 4.66
N ALA A 125 -4.87 6.06 5.64
CA ALA A 125 -6.16 6.22 6.28
C ALA A 125 -6.24 7.52 7.09
N ASP A 126 -5.20 7.84 7.86
CA ASP A 126 -5.16 9.09 8.63
C ASP A 126 -5.12 10.31 7.70
N THR A 127 -4.56 10.15 6.50
CA THR A 127 -4.62 11.18 5.46
C THR A 127 -6.02 11.41 4.95
N PHE A 128 -6.77 10.36 4.61
CA PHE A 128 -8.17 10.51 4.16
C PHE A 128 -9.11 10.95 5.29
N ALA A 129 -8.81 10.58 6.53
CA ALA A 129 -9.60 10.95 7.71
C ALA A 129 -9.56 12.46 7.99
N GLN A 130 -8.66 13.23 7.36
CA GLN A 130 -8.71 14.69 7.36
C GLN A 130 -9.98 15.14 6.63
N ARG A 131 -11.10 15.31 7.33
CA ARG A 131 -12.43 15.43 6.71
C ARG A 131 -12.66 16.72 5.92
N ILE A 132 -11.86 17.76 6.11
CA ILE A 132 -12.06 19.08 5.51
C ILE A 132 -10.71 19.66 5.08
N ASN A 133 -10.55 19.92 3.78
CA ASN A 133 -9.50 20.80 3.30
C ASN A 133 -9.95 22.25 3.52
N PRO A 134 -9.35 23.02 4.43
CA PRO A 134 -9.77 24.39 4.69
C PRO A 134 -9.57 25.31 3.47
N THR A 135 -8.65 24.94 2.58
CA THR A 135 -8.27 25.73 1.39
C THR A 135 -9.11 25.39 0.17
N THR A 136 -9.35 24.11 -0.11
CA THR A 136 -10.10 23.70 -1.32
C THR A 136 -11.59 23.45 -1.08
N ARG A 137 -12.03 23.41 0.20
CA ARG A 137 -13.40 23.03 0.62
C ARG A 137 -13.90 21.72 0.01
N VAL A 138 -13.00 20.85 -0.45
CA VAL A 138 -13.36 19.53 -0.96
C VAL A 138 -13.94 18.74 0.20
N ASN A 139 -15.21 18.36 0.06
CA ASN A 139 -15.87 17.47 1.01
C ASN A 139 -15.35 16.06 0.76
N LEU A 140 -14.41 15.62 1.58
CA LEU A 140 -13.85 14.27 1.53
C LEU A 140 -14.83 13.19 2.02
N ASN A 141 -16.06 13.56 2.43
CA ASN A 141 -17.14 12.59 2.67
C ASN A 141 -17.80 12.07 1.37
N THR A 142 -17.13 12.19 0.22
CA THR A 142 -17.58 11.47 -0.98
C THR A 142 -17.42 9.97 -0.80
N GLY A 143 -18.33 9.18 -1.37
CA GLY A 143 -18.30 7.71 -1.25
C GLY A 143 -16.98 7.07 -1.72
N ARG A 144 -16.26 7.73 -2.63
CA ARG A 144 -14.92 7.31 -3.11
C ARG A 144 -13.85 7.42 -2.04
N VAL A 145 -13.72 8.58 -1.41
CA VAL A 145 -12.70 8.82 -0.39
C VAL A 145 -12.99 7.97 0.84
N ALA A 146 -14.25 7.88 1.29
CA ALA A 146 -14.63 7.00 2.40
C ALA A 146 -14.29 5.52 2.13
N ALA A 147 -14.52 5.05 0.90
CA ALA A 147 -14.15 3.69 0.53
C ALA A 147 -12.61 3.50 0.45
N ALA A 148 -11.86 4.51 -0.03
CA ALA A 148 -10.40 4.48 -0.04
C ALA A 148 -9.81 4.46 1.38
N GLU A 149 -10.37 5.28 2.27
CA GLU A 149 -10.03 5.29 3.70
C GLU A 149 -10.27 3.92 4.34
N MET A 150 -11.48 3.36 4.18
CA MET A 150 -11.82 2.06 4.76
C MET A 150 -10.87 0.96 4.30
N ARG A 151 -10.54 0.92 3.00
CA ARG A 151 -9.54 -0.02 2.46
C ARG A 151 -8.16 0.20 3.08
N ALA A 152 -7.72 1.46 3.15
CA ALA A 152 -6.44 1.80 3.75
C ALA A 152 -6.36 1.39 5.23
N ARG A 153 -7.47 1.46 5.98
CA ARG A 153 -7.55 0.96 7.37
C ARG A 153 -7.40 -0.56 7.42
N VAL A 154 -8.17 -1.28 6.61
CA VAL A 154 -8.16 -2.76 6.59
C VAL A 154 -6.78 -3.30 6.17
N GLN A 155 -6.17 -2.67 5.17
CA GLN A 155 -4.85 -3.06 4.65
C GLN A 155 -3.69 -2.43 5.43
N GLU A 156 -3.95 -1.64 6.47
CA GLU A 156 -2.94 -0.81 7.14
C GLU A 156 -2.00 -0.15 6.13
N THR A 157 -2.55 0.54 5.12
CA THR A 157 -1.77 1.07 3.99
C THR A 157 -0.98 2.30 4.42
N TRP A 158 0.29 2.30 4.04
CA TRP A 158 1.21 3.42 4.16
C TRP A 158 1.74 3.79 2.78
N VAL A 159 2.25 5.01 2.64
CA VAL A 159 2.95 5.44 1.43
C VAL A 159 4.26 6.12 1.79
N ALA A 160 5.33 5.78 1.08
CA ALA A 160 6.55 6.59 1.09
C ALA A 160 6.45 7.67 0.01
N ALA A 161 6.59 8.94 0.39
CA ALA A 161 6.58 10.09 -0.51
C ALA A 161 7.97 10.44 -1.08
N ALA A 162 8.99 9.65 -0.74
CA ALA A 162 10.36 9.76 -1.21
C ALA A 162 10.92 8.37 -1.54
N PRO A 163 11.99 8.27 -2.35
CA PRO A 163 12.68 7.01 -2.59
C PRO A 163 13.10 6.34 -1.27
N ILE A 164 12.96 5.02 -1.21
CA ILE A 164 13.37 4.21 -0.07
C ILE A 164 14.75 3.66 -0.41
N ALA A 165 15.79 4.18 0.23
CA ALA A 165 17.16 3.70 0.04
C ALA A 165 17.31 2.25 0.51
N GLY A 166 18.18 1.48 -0.15
CA GLY A 166 18.42 0.06 0.18
C GLY A 166 18.87 -0.16 1.63
N ASN A 167 19.61 0.78 2.23
CA ASN A 167 20.03 0.73 3.63
C ASN A 167 18.88 0.91 4.65
N ARG A 168 17.65 1.25 4.21
CA ARG A 168 16.44 1.22 5.07
C ARG A 168 15.81 -0.16 5.13
N VAL A 169 16.18 -1.08 4.23
CA VAL A 169 15.63 -2.42 4.16
C VAL A 169 16.40 -3.33 5.11
N MET A 170 15.70 -3.93 6.08
CA MET A 170 16.33 -4.73 7.14
C MET A 170 16.55 -6.18 6.70
N HIS A 171 15.48 -6.82 6.22
CA HIS A 171 15.52 -8.19 5.75
C HIS A 171 14.44 -8.45 4.70
N GLY A 172 14.62 -9.50 3.91
CA GLY A 172 13.64 -10.02 2.96
C GLY A 172 13.31 -11.47 3.30
N ILE A 173 12.02 -11.81 3.34
CA ILE A 173 11.53 -13.18 3.53
C ILE A 173 10.72 -13.58 2.31
N ALA A 174 11.05 -14.71 1.69
CA ALA A 174 10.34 -15.22 0.53
C ALA A 174 9.08 -15.99 0.93
N TYR A 175 8.02 -15.78 0.17
CA TYR A 175 6.75 -16.49 0.29
C TYR A 175 6.37 -17.10 -1.06
N THR A 176 5.69 -18.25 -1.01
CA THR A 176 5.12 -18.91 -2.18
C THR A 176 3.71 -19.41 -1.88
N LEU A 177 3.03 -19.93 -2.90
CA LEU A 177 1.70 -20.52 -2.80
C LEU A 177 1.79 -22.03 -2.94
N GLU A 178 1.51 -22.76 -1.86
CA GLU A 178 1.41 -24.23 -1.88
C GLU A 178 -0.03 -24.64 -1.58
N ARG A 179 -0.67 -25.37 -2.51
CA ARG A 179 -2.07 -25.83 -2.38
C ARG A 179 -3.04 -24.71 -1.98
N GLY A 180 -2.86 -23.52 -2.56
CA GLY A 180 -3.67 -22.34 -2.28
C GLY A 180 -3.36 -21.62 -0.97
N ARG A 181 -2.37 -22.07 -0.20
CA ARG A 181 -1.93 -21.44 1.05
C ARG A 181 -0.64 -20.69 0.85
N VAL A 182 -0.57 -19.48 1.41
CA VAL A 182 0.68 -18.72 1.48
C VAL A 182 1.58 -19.38 2.52
N ILE A 183 2.80 -19.72 2.13
CA ILE A 183 3.82 -20.29 3.00
C ILE A 183 5.14 -19.54 2.83
N GLU A 184 5.93 -19.46 3.89
CA GLU A 184 7.33 -19.03 3.80
C GLU A 184 8.15 -20.11 3.09
N VAL A 185 9.06 -19.70 2.21
CA VAL A 185 9.95 -20.64 1.53
C VAL A 185 11.10 -20.98 2.49
N PRO A 186 11.27 -22.24 2.93
CA PRO A 186 12.28 -22.60 3.91
C PRO A 186 13.69 -22.20 3.47
N GLY A 187 14.43 -21.53 4.36
CA GLY A 187 15.80 -21.08 4.12
C GLY A 187 15.94 -19.84 3.22
N MET A 188 14.84 -19.30 2.66
CA MET A 188 14.88 -18.07 1.85
C MET A 188 14.58 -16.83 2.69
N VAL A 189 15.51 -16.56 3.61
CA VAL A 189 15.55 -15.34 4.42
C VAL A 189 16.89 -14.64 4.15
N ALA A 190 16.85 -13.36 3.83
CA ALA A 190 18.03 -12.55 3.56
C ALA A 190 18.09 -11.37 4.53
N THR A 191 19.25 -11.16 5.17
CA THR A 191 19.50 -10.01 6.03
C THR A 191 20.38 -9.01 5.30
N ASN A 192 20.00 -7.74 5.33
CA ASN A 192 20.77 -6.69 4.67
C ASN A 192 21.95 -6.25 5.55
N VAL A 193 23.17 -6.60 5.14
CA VAL A 193 24.40 -6.18 5.83
C VAL A 193 24.67 -4.68 5.74
N ASN A 194 24.05 -3.98 4.78
CA ASN A 194 24.14 -2.54 4.61
C ASN A 194 23.01 -1.79 5.34
N TRP A 195 22.17 -2.48 6.11
CA TRP A 195 21.12 -1.83 6.89
C TRP A 195 21.74 -0.91 7.94
N VAL A 196 21.25 0.33 7.99
CA VAL A 196 21.63 1.30 9.00
C VAL A 196 20.38 1.68 9.77
N VAL A 197 20.45 1.61 11.11
CA VAL A 197 19.40 2.15 11.97
C VAL A 197 19.33 3.66 11.71
N ALA A 198 18.26 4.09 11.06
CA ALA A 198 18.06 5.50 10.71
C ALA A 198 17.92 6.36 11.98
N VAL A 199 18.45 7.59 11.94
CA VAL A 199 18.32 8.57 13.03
C VAL A 199 16.85 8.97 13.26
N THR A 200 16.03 8.88 12.22
CA THR A 200 14.57 8.90 12.33
C THR A 200 14.07 7.48 12.22
N ASP A 201 13.62 6.92 13.32
CA ASP A 201 13.12 5.56 13.44
C ASP A 201 11.60 5.46 13.28
N HIS A 202 10.88 6.58 13.22
CA HIS A 202 9.41 6.61 13.17
C HIS A 202 8.88 7.11 11.83
N ALA A 203 7.70 6.62 11.48
CA ALA A 203 6.89 7.14 10.39
C ALA A 203 6.42 8.58 10.69
N ASN A 204 5.92 9.29 9.68
CA ASN A 204 5.34 10.60 9.92
C ASN A 204 4.04 10.47 10.72
N GLU A 205 4.00 11.08 11.90
CA GLU A 205 2.81 11.15 12.75
C GLU A 205 1.75 12.10 12.17
N ASN A 206 2.18 13.04 11.33
CA ASN A 206 1.27 13.95 10.66
C ASN A 206 0.88 13.32 9.32
N PRO A 207 -0.42 13.32 8.99
CA PRO A 207 -0.87 12.84 7.70
C PRO A 207 -0.36 13.73 6.56
N LEU A 208 -0.44 13.26 5.32
CA LEU A 208 0.00 14.04 4.17
C LEU A 208 -0.79 15.37 4.06
N PRO A 209 -0.16 16.44 3.54
CA PRO A 209 -0.86 17.68 3.26
C PRO A 209 -2.10 17.45 2.39
N ILE A 210 -3.22 18.06 2.76
CA ILE A 210 -4.53 17.73 2.17
C ILE A 210 -4.67 18.12 0.69
N ASP A 211 -3.84 19.03 0.19
CA ASP A 211 -3.69 19.38 -1.22
C ASP A 211 -3.05 18.25 -2.06
N THR A 212 -2.54 17.19 -1.42
CA THR A 212 -2.08 15.97 -2.09
C THR A 212 -3.19 14.90 -2.19
N VAL A 213 -4.30 15.03 -1.46
CA VAL A 213 -5.35 14.00 -1.45
C VAL A 213 -6.11 13.97 -2.77
N VAL A 214 -6.52 15.15 -3.25
CA VAL A 214 -7.16 15.36 -4.54
C VAL A 214 -6.51 16.58 -5.17
N ASN A 215 -5.65 16.36 -6.16
CA ASN A 215 -4.95 17.42 -6.88
C ASN A 215 -5.13 17.22 -8.38
N GLY A 216 -5.56 18.27 -9.10
CA GLY A 216 -5.82 18.23 -10.54
C GLY A 216 -7.30 18.12 -10.93
N ALA A 217 -7.54 18.32 -12.23
CA ALA A 217 -8.85 18.50 -12.86
C ALA A 217 -9.89 17.43 -12.49
N ALA A 218 -11.18 17.82 -12.59
CA ALA A 218 -12.35 16.97 -12.37
C ALA A 218 -12.10 15.54 -12.89
N GLU A 219 -12.02 14.60 -11.95
CA GLU A 219 -11.71 13.24 -12.32
C GLU A 219 -12.85 12.67 -13.15
N PRO A 220 -12.60 12.19 -14.38
CA PRO A 220 -13.57 11.36 -15.04
C PRO A 220 -13.87 10.18 -14.12
N SER A 221 -15.14 9.78 -14.04
CA SER A 221 -15.66 8.63 -13.31
C SER A 221 -15.17 7.32 -13.92
N ILE A 222 -13.86 7.17 -14.03
CA ILE A 222 -13.17 5.97 -14.49
C ILE A 222 -13.23 4.98 -13.34
N GLY A 223 -13.68 3.75 -13.63
CA GLY A 223 -13.85 2.69 -12.66
C GLY A 223 -12.64 2.51 -11.74
N ARG A 224 -12.92 2.25 -10.46
CA ARG A 224 -11.90 1.96 -9.45
C ARG A 224 -11.11 0.71 -9.84
N ARG A 225 -9.79 0.73 -9.72
CA ARG A 225 -8.91 -0.41 -10.07
C ARG A 225 -8.46 -1.11 -8.79
N ILE A 226 -9.41 -1.78 -8.16
CA ILE A 226 -9.20 -2.51 -6.92
C ILE A 226 -9.17 -4.00 -7.24
N LEU A 227 -8.10 -4.68 -6.85
CA LEU A 227 -7.96 -6.11 -7.09
C LEU A 227 -8.82 -6.87 -6.08
N ASN A 228 -9.83 -7.59 -6.54
CA ASN A 228 -10.56 -8.55 -5.72
C ASN A 228 -9.84 -9.90 -5.80
N VAL A 229 -9.28 -10.35 -4.68
CA VAL A 229 -8.46 -11.56 -4.62
C VAL A 229 -8.97 -12.46 -3.50
N GLY A 230 -10.15 -13.04 -3.72
CA GLY A 230 -10.79 -14.09 -2.91
C GLY A 230 -11.19 -13.65 -1.49
N ASP A 231 -10.19 -13.32 -0.68
CA ASP A 231 -10.29 -13.01 0.75
C ASP A 231 -10.09 -11.52 1.06
N GLY A 232 -10.04 -10.66 0.03
CA GLY A 232 -9.89 -9.22 0.25
C GLY A 232 -9.72 -8.39 -1.02
N LEU A 233 -9.93 -7.09 -0.84
CA LEU A 233 -9.61 -6.07 -1.81
C LEU A 233 -8.17 -5.61 -1.56
N VAL A 234 -7.31 -5.56 -2.59
CA VAL A 234 -5.95 -5.02 -2.55
C VAL A 234 -5.80 -3.90 -3.58
N SER A 235 -5.10 -2.83 -3.20
CA SER A 235 -4.76 -1.73 -4.12
C SER A 235 -3.94 -2.24 -5.31
N ALA A 236 -4.24 -1.81 -6.53
CA ALA A 236 -3.40 -2.17 -7.68
C ALA A 236 -1.97 -1.59 -7.56
N CYS A 237 -1.77 -0.54 -6.76
CA CYS A 237 -0.44 0.00 -6.47
C CYS A 237 0.42 -0.96 -5.62
N ALA A 238 -0.19 -1.84 -4.84
CA ALA A 238 0.50 -2.86 -4.05
C ALA A 238 1.26 -3.87 -4.92
N CYS A 239 0.76 -4.12 -6.15
CA CYS A 239 1.45 -4.95 -7.15
C CYS A 239 2.82 -4.37 -7.56
N GLY A 240 3.03 -3.07 -7.39
CA GLY A 240 4.33 -2.39 -7.40
C GLY A 240 5.29 -2.76 -8.53
N GLY A 241 4.87 -2.56 -9.78
CA GLY A 241 5.76 -2.54 -10.93
C GLY A 241 5.99 -1.11 -11.42
N SER A 242 7.23 -0.77 -11.75
CA SER A 242 7.50 0.35 -12.65
C SER A 242 7.00 -0.05 -14.03
N PHE A 243 5.92 0.58 -14.50
CA PHE A 243 5.39 0.42 -15.86
C PHE A 243 6.29 1.18 -16.85
N ALA A 244 7.59 0.92 -16.80
CA ALA A 244 8.50 1.34 -17.84
C ALA A 244 8.12 0.56 -19.09
N ALA A 245 7.69 1.28 -20.13
CA ALA A 245 7.54 0.70 -21.44
C ALA A 245 8.95 0.34 -21.93
N ASP A 246 9.41 -0.89 -21.66
CA ASP A 246 10.39 -1.47 -22.55
C ASP A 246 9.66 -1.81 -23.84
N ARG A 247 9.74 -0.85 -24.77
CA ARG A 247 9.09 -0.91 -26.08
C ARG A 247 10.06 -1.48 -27.13
N SER A 248 11.20 -2.03 -26.72
CA SER A 248 12.28 -2.43 -27.63
C SER A 248 12.66 -3.89 -27.60
N ASP A 249 12.20 -4.71 -26.65
CA ASP A 249 12.60 -6.12 -26.65
C ASP A 249 11.45 -7.05 -27.04
N THR A 250 11.49 -7.54 -28.28
CA THR A 250 10.68 -8.66 -28.78
C THR A 250 11.16 -10.01 -28.23
N SER A 251 12.05 -10.02 -27.24
CA SER A 251 12.37 -11.21 -26.48
C SER A 251 11.17 -11.56 -25.59
N ASN A 252 10.77 -12.84 -25.58
CA ASN A 252 9.70 -13.39 -24.73
C ASN A 252 10.09 -13.40 -23.23
N VAL A 253 10.71 -12.35 -22.73
CA VAL A 253 10.96 -12.16 -21.30
C VAL A 253 9.67 -11.60 -20.71
N ILE A 254 8.85 -12.50 -20.18
CA ILE A 254 7.78 -12.17 -19.26
C ILE A 254 8.46 -11.49 -18.06
N THR A 255 8.54 -10.16 -18.05
CA THR A 255 8.92 -9.42 -16.85
C THR A 255 7.85 -9.70 -15.80
N ASP A 256 8.24 -10.19 -14.62
CA ASP A 256 7.39 -10.79 -13.58
C ASP A 256 6.13 -10.00 -13.17
N ASP A 257 6.06 -8.70 -13.44
CA ASP A 257 4.90 -7.86 -13.10
C ASP A 257 3.76 -7.90 -14.15
N SER A 258 3.98 -8.51 -15.33
CA SER A 258 2.91 -8.72 -16.32
C SER A 258 1.82 -9.68 -15.84
N ALA A 259 2.13 -10.54 -14.87
CA ALA A 259 1.16 -11.44 -14.24
C ALA A 259 0.16 -10.66 -13.37
N CYS A 260 0.62 -9.62 -12.64
CA CYS A 260 -0.30 -8.70 -11.96
C CYS A 260 -1.19 -7.98 -12.99
N ARG A 261 -0.65 -7.59 -14.15
CA ARG A 261 -1.43 -6.97 -15.22
C ARG A 261 -2.52 -7.89 -15.79
N ALA A 262 -2.18 -9.14 -16.09
CA ALA A 262 -3.13 -10.13 -16.64
C ALA A 262 -4.22 -10.51 -15.63
N GLY A 263 -3.86 -10.63 -14.35
CA GLY A 263 -4.83 -10.80 -13.26
C GLY A 263 -5.73 -9.58 -13.09
N ALA A 264 -5.17 -8.37 -13.13
CA ALA A 264 -5.90 -7.11 -12.99
C ALA A 264 -6.88 -6.86 -14.14
N SER A 265 -6.55 -7.25 -15.39
CA SER A 265 -7.49 -7.13 -16.52
C SER A 265 -8.73 -8.04 -16.40
N SER A 266 -8.70 -9.05 -15.53
CA SER A 266 -9.87 -9.89 -15.22
C SER A 266 -10.69 -9.36 -14.03
N VAL A 267 -10.27 -8.26 -13.42
CA VAL A 267 -10.99 -7.63 -12.31
C VAL A 267 -12.21 -6.92 -12.87
N ARG A 268 -13.38 -7.44 -12.51
CA ARG A 268 -14.65 -6.73 -12.70
C ARG A 268 -14.56 -5.40 -11.97
N GLU A 269 -14.88 -4.30 -12.66
CA GLU A 269 -15.26 -3.07 -11.97
C GLU A 269 -16.31 -3.45 -10.92
N VAL A 270 -15.98 -3.20 -9.65
CA VAL A 270 -16.92 -3.40 -8.56
C VAL A 270 -17.79 -2.13 -8.57
N PRO A 271 -19.06 -2.18 -9.02
CA PRO A 271 -19.92 -1.01 -8.94
C PRO A 271 -19.98 -0.51 -7.51
N GLU A 272 -20.00 0.81 -7.33
CA GLU A 272 -19.80 1.51 -6.06
C GLU A 272 -20.67 0.93 -4.93
N GLU A 273 -21.91 0.53 -5.25
CA GLU A 273 -22.87 -0.06 -4.31
C GLU A 273 -22.53 -1.49 -3.85
N SER A 274 -21.82 -2.28 -4.66
CA SER A 274 -21.44 -3.67 -4.34
C SER A 274 -20.17 -3.78 -3.50
N SER A 275 -19.35 -2.72 -3.46
CA SER A 275 -18.09 -2.72 -2.71
C SER A 275 -18.28 -2.68 -1.19
N PHE A 276 -19.45 -2.23 -0.70
CA PHE A 276 -19.75 -2.17 0.73
C PHE A 276 -20.28 -3.50 1.31
N SER A 277 -20.92 -4.35 0.51
CA SER A 277 -21.49 -5.62 1.00
C SER A 277 -20.50 -6.78 1.02
N GLN A 278 -19.37 -6.68 0.29
CA GLN A 278 -18.37 -7.74 0.19
C GLN A 278 -17.20 -7.62 1.19
N ILE A 279 -17.10 -6.52 1.93
CA ILE A 279 -16.12 -6.40 3.02
C ILE A 279 -16.70 -7.14 4.22
N THR A 280 -16.52 -8.47 4.27
CA THR A 280 -16.69 -9.20 5.51
C THR A 280 -15.55 -8.80 6.43
N THR A 281 -15.86 -8.12 7.54
CA THR A 281 -14.91 -7.89 8.60
C THR A 281 -14.32 -9.23 9.05
N PRO A 282 -13.01 -9.32 9.31
CA PRO A 282 -12.45 -10.47 10.01
C PRO A 282 -13.25 -10.63 11.30
N SER A 283 -13.77 -11.83 11.55
CA SER A 283 -14.52 -12.18 12.75
C SER A 283 -13.71 -11.85 13.99
N GLY A 284 -13.94 -10.68 14.59
CA GLY A 284 -13.23 -10.23 15.80
C GLY A 284 -13.02 -8.72 15.98
N LEU A 285 -13.27 -7.87 14.97
CA LEU A 285 -13.16 -6.42 15.13
C LEU A 285 -14.56 -5.79 15.16
N ASP A 286 -14.99 -5.35 16.35
CA ASP A 286 -16.19 -4.53 16.53
C ASP A 286 -15.88 -3.08 16.10
N PRO A 287 -16.49 -2.57 15.02
CA PRO A 287 -16.25 -1.21 14.54
C PRO A 287 -16.78 -0.12 15.50
N LYS A 288 -17.57 -0.46 16.54
CA LYS A 288 -18.09 0.53 17.50
C LYS A 288 -17.14 0.92 18.63
N ALA A 289 -15.99 0.26 18.78
CA ALA A 289 -15.10 0.52 19.91
C ALA A 289 -14.22 1.80 19.79
N HIS A 290 -14.31 2.54 18.68
CA HIS A 290 -13.35 3.62 18.38
C HIS A 290 -13.90 5.06 18.40
N ASP A 291 -15.21 5.28 18.59
CA ASP A 291 -15.81 6.63 18.57
C ASP A 291 -15.92 7.33 19.94
N ASP A 292 -15.73 6.64 21.06
CA ASP A 292 -16.01 7.20 22.41
C ASP A 292 -14.86 8.01 23.06
N LYS A 293 -13.88 8.53 22.30
CA LYS A 293 -12.72 9.25 22.89
C LYS A 293 -12.43 10.66 22.37
N ILE A 294 -13.35 11.28 21.63
CA ILE A 294 -13.17 12.66 21.13
C ILE A 294 -14.28 13.60 21.64
N GLU A 295 -14.65 13.52 22.91
CA GLU A 295 -15.36 14.63 23.59
C GLU A 295 -14.97 14.68 25.08
N SER A 296 -13.77 15.17 25.39
CA SER A 296 -13.49 15.95 26.61
C SER A 296 -12.04 16.44 26.62
N ARG A 297 -11.80 17.63 26.08
CA ARG A 297 -10.73 18.55 26.48
C ARG A 297 -11.21 19.98 26.26
#